data_AF-A0A924P3C8-F1
#
_entry.id   AF-A0A924P3C8-F1
#
_cell.length_a   1.000
_cell.length_b   1.000
_cell.length_c   1.000
_cell.angle_alpha   90.00
_cell.angle_beta   90.00
_cell.angle_gamma   90.00
#
_symmetry.space_group_name_H-M   'P 1'
#
loop_
_entity.id
_entity.type
_entity.pdbx_description
1 polymer ?
#
loop_
_entity_poly.entity_id
_entity_poly.type
_entity_poly.pdbx_seq_one_letter_code
_entity_poly.pdbx_strand_id
1 'polypeptide(L)'
;MRIISGTHRGRRISPPAKMPYTRPTTDIAKEGLFNIIQNNLEIETLTVLDLFGGTGCISYELASRGAPDITIVEKDNQMHDFIKKTAQDLSFTNFKVMKADVFRFIETTTGQYDFIFAGPPYALATIDELPKKIIEKKILKPGGWFVLEHTPRNNYKKFSQYKTERNYGTTIFSIFIM
;
A
#
# COMPACT_ATOMS: atom_id res chain seq x y z
N MET A 1 -1.95 -12.14 10.55
CA MET A 1 -1.82 -12.03 9.07
C MET A 1 -0.68 -12.94 8.60
N ARG A 2 -0.59 -13.22 7.29
CA ARG A 2 0.43 -14.11 6.73
C ARG A 2 0.98 -13.57 5.41
N ILE A 3 2.26 -13.81 5.11
CA ILE A 3 2.86 -13.55 3.80
C ILE A 3 2.47 -14.70 2.85
N ILE A 4 1.88 -14.38 1.70
CA ILE A 4 1.26 -15.34 0.78
C ILE A 4 2.29 -15.98 -0.16
N SER A 5 3.26 -15.22 -0.67
CA SER A 5 4.25 -15.70 -1.64
C SER A 5 5.62 -15.03 -1.49
N GLY A 6 6.58 -15.44 -2.31
CA GLY A 6 7.95 -14.92 -2.28
C GLY A 6 8.84 -15.61 -1.23
N THR A 7 9.96 -14.98 -0.91
CA THR A 7 11.02 -15.50 -0.02
C THR A 7 10.54 -15.83 1.38
N HIS A 8 9.50 -15.14 1.86
CA HIS A 8 8.92 -15.30 3.21
C HIS A 8 7.54 -15.96 3.19
N ARG A 9 7.19 -16.68 2.10
CA ARG A 9 5.93 -17.40 1.95
C ARG A 9 5.58 -18.22 3.20
N GLY A 10 4.34 -18.07 3.68
CA GLY A 10 3.81 -18.82 4.82
C GLY A 10 4.13 -18.22 6.18
N ARG A 11 5.02 -17.23 6.29
CA ARG A 11 5.36 -16.56 7.55
C ARG A 11 4.13 -15.87 8.13
N ARG A 12 3.83 -16.17 9.40
CA ARG A 12 2.75 -15.54 10.17
C ARG A 12 3.31 -14.35 10.93
N ILE A 13 2.56 -13.26 10.91
CA ILE A 13 2.87 -12.01 11.61
C ILE A 13 1.68 -11.71 12.51
N SER A 14 1.98 -11.40 13.77
CA SER A 14 1.00 -11.13 14.83
C SER A 14 0.99 -9.63 15.12
N PRO A 15 0.06 -8.88 14.50
CA PRO A 15 -0.04 -7.45 14.73
C PRO A 15 -0.64 -7.17 16.13
N PRO A 16 -0.37 -6.01 16.75
CA PRO A 16 -0.93 -5.63 18.06
C PRO A 16 -2.45 -5.87 18.19
N ALA A 17 -2.91 -6.35 19.36
CA ALA A 17 -4.29 -6.82 19.54
C ALA A 17 -5.37 -5.71 19.46
N LYS A 18 -5.01 -4.45 19.75
CA LYS A 18 -5.94 -3.31 19.71
C LYS A 18 -5.65 -2.46 18.49
N MET A 19 -6.43 -2.66 17.43
CA MET A 19 -6.37 -1.83 16.22
C MET A 19 -7.74 -1.27 15.87
N PRO A 20 -8.23 -0.26 16.61
CA PRO A 20 -9.61 0.22 16.49
C PRO A 20 -9.94 0.81 15.11
N TYR A 21 -8.92 1.20 14.33
CA TYR A 21 -9.10 1.91 13.07
C TYR A 21 -8.54 1.18 11.84
N THR A 22 -7.96 -0.02 12.01
CA THR A 22 -7.38 -0.74 10.88
C THR A 22 -8.42 -1.57 10.16
N ARG A 23 -8.38 -1.51 8.83
CA ARG A 23 -9.08 -2.44 7.98
C ARG A 23 -8.17 -3.63 7.67
N PRO A 24 -8.56 -4.86 8.02
CA PRO A 24 -7.81 -6.03 7.59
C PRO A 24 -8.07 -6.29 6.10
N THR A 25 -7.03 -6.19 5.28
CA THR A 25 -7.05 -6.76 3.92
C THR A 25 -7.05 -8.28 4.05
N THR A 26 -8.11 -8.93 3.59
CA THR A 26 -8.25 -10.39 3.68
C THR A 26 -7.17 -11.08 2.85
N ASP A 27 -6.80 -12.32 3.21
CA ASP A 27 -5.82 -13.08 2.43
C ASP A 27 -6.29 -13.23 0.96
N ILE A 28 -7.60 -13.41 0.71
CA ILE A 28 -8.18 -13.49 -0.65
C ILE A 28 -8.00 -12.17 -1.42
N ALA A 29 -8.34 -11.04 -0.80
CA ALA A 29 -8.21 -9.73 -1.45
C ALA A 29 -6.74 -9.42 -1.74
N LYS A 30 -5.84 -9.73 -0.80
CA LYS A 30 -4.40 -9.55 -0.97
C LYS A 30 -3.84 -10.48 -2.06
N GLU A 31 -4.23 -11.75 -2.08
CA GLU A 31 -3.83 -12.68 -3.15
C GLU A 31 -4.27 -12.17 -4.52
N GLY A 32 -5.53 -11.76 -4.64
CA GLY A 32 -6.08 -11.20 -5.87
C GLY A 32 -5.40 -9.91 -6.31
N LEU A 33 -5.04 -9.02 -5.38
CA LEU A 33 -4.25 -7.82 -5.65
C LEU A 33 -2.88 -8.19 -6.23
N PHE A 34 -2.13 -9.06 -5.55
CA PHE A 34 -0.77 -9.40 -5.96
C PHE A 34 -0.72 -10.25 -7.23
N ASN A 35 -1.75 -11.04 -7.52
CA ASN A 35 -1.87 -11.71 -8.82
C ASN A 35 -1.91 -10.69 -9.96
N ILE A 36 -2.56 -9.53 -9.77
CA ILE A 36 -2.64 -8.51 -10.80
C ILE A 36 -1.32 -7.75 -10.90
N ILE A 37 -0.74 -7.36 -9.77
CA ILE A 37 0.55 -6.66 -9.73
C ILE A 37 1.62 -7.51 -10.45
N GLN A 38 1.77 -8.78 -10.07
CA GLN A 38 2.79 -9.68 -10.63
C GLN A 38 2.62 -9.94 -12.13
N ASN A 39 1.39 -9.95 -12.64
CA ASN A 39 1.15 -10.17 -14.07
C ASN A 39 1.36 -8.92 -14.94
N ASN A 40 1.50 -7.74 -14.33
CA ASN A 40 1.58 -6.47 -15.07
C ASN A 40 2.84 -5.65 -14.76
N LEU A 41 3.51 -5.92 -13.64
CA LEU A 41 4.69 -5.21 -13.16
C LEU A 41 5.78 -6.19 -12.76
N GLU A 42 7.02 -5.85 -13.09
CA GLU A 42 8.22 -6.55 -12.61
C GLU A 42 8.54 -6.04 -11.20
N ILE A 43 8.12 -6.78 -10.17
CA ILE A 43 8.17 -6.32 -8.78
C ILE A 43 9.60 -6.00 -8.34
N GLU A 44 10.56 -6.79 -8.83
CA GLU A 44 11.99 -6.70 -8.54
C GLU A 44 12.64 -5.39 -9.02
N THR A 45 11.96 -4.60 -9.86
CA THR A 45 12.46 -3.31 -10.34
C THR A 45 11.75 -2.10 -9.72
N LEU A 46 10.72 -2.30 -8.89
CA LEU A 46 9.85 -1.22 -8.44
C LEU A 46 10.46 -0.38 -7.31
N THR A 47 10.37 0.94 -7.43
CA THR A 47 10.36 1.87 -6.30
C THR A 47 8.92 2.00 -5.78
N VAL A 48 8.69 1.59 -4.53
CA VAL A 48 7.35 1.44 -3.92
C VAL A 48 7.09 2.52 -2.87
N LEU A 49 5.85 3.03 -2.84
CA LEU A 49 5.30 3.82 -1.75
C LEU A 49 4.05 3.14 -1.17
N ASP A 50 4.09 2.75 0.10
CA ASP A 50 2.94 2.26 0.86
C ASP A 50 2.42 3.39 1.77
N LEU A 51 1.31 4.00 1.34
CA LEU A 51 0.60 5.01 2.11
C LEU A 51 -0.37 4.32 3.08
N PHE A 52 -0.34 4.76 4.34
CA PHE A 52 -1.09 4.13 5.44
C PHE A 52 -0.58 2.72 5.74
N GLY A 53 0.70 2.62 6.13
CA GLY A 53 1.39 1.34 6.32
C GLY A 53 0.65 0.35 7.24
N GLY A 54 -0.05 0.83 8.26
CA GLY A 54 -0.87 0.03 9.16
C GLY A 54 -0.09 -1.12 9.78
N THR A 55 -0.42 -2.36 9.40
CA THR A 55 0.31 -3.55 9.88
C THR A 55 1.54 -3.90 9.04
N GLY A 56 1.80 -3.17 7.95
CA GLY A 56 2.84 -3.45 6.96
C GLY A 56 2.49 -4.60 6.01
N CYS A 57 1.24 -5.07 5.99
CA CYS A 57 0.89 -6.32 5.30
C CYS A 57 1.12 -6.33 3.79
N ILE A 58 0.94 -5.18 3.13
CA ILE A 58 1.22 -5.03 1.70
C ILE A 58 2.72 -4.87 1.48
N SER A 59 3.38 -4.00 2.26
CA SER A 59 4.83 -3.83 2.25
C SER A 59 5.62 -5.14 2.41
N TYR A 60 5.29 -5.99 3.39
CA TYR A 60 6.00 -7.27 3.57
C TYR A 60 5.77 -8.23 2.41
N GLU A 61 4.60 -8.19 1.78
CA GLU A 61 4.29 -9.03 0.62
C GLU A 61 5.08 -8.56 -0.62
N LEU A 62 5.19 -7.24 -0.84
CA LEU A 62 6.06 -6.64 -1.87
C LEU A 62 7.53 -7.01 -1.64
N ALA A 63 8.01 -6.89 -0.40
CA ALA A 63 9.37 -7.24 -0.01
C ALA A 63 9.67 -8.72 -0.23
N SER A 64 8.75 -9.59 0.21
CA SER A 64 8.86 -11.03 0.02
C SER A 64 8.94 -11.39 -1.47
N ARG A 65 8.24 -10.64 -2.33
CA ARG A 65 8.24 -10.78 -3.79
C ARG A 65 9.40 -10.05 -4.50
N GLY A 66 10.32 -9.45 -3.75
CA GLY A 66 11.58 -8.93 -4.29
C GLY A 66 11.64 -7.43 -4.56
N ALA A 67 10.63 -6.63 -4.17
CA ALA A 67 10.67 -5.19 -4.38
C ALA A 67 11.89 -4.56 -3.68
N PRO A 68 12.78 -3.83 -4.38
CA PRO A 68 14.08 -3.43 -3.85
C PRO A 68 14.06 -2.16 -3.00
N ASP A 69 13.05 -1.30 -3.14
CA ASP A 69 12.95 -0.02 -2.43
C ASP A 69 11.50 0.23 -2.02
N ILE A 70 11.22 0.18 -0.72
CA ILE A 70 9.88 0.35 -0.16
C ILE A 70 9.88 1.49 0.85
N THR A 71 9.24 2.60 0.50
CA THR A 71 8.92 3.67 1.46
C THR A 71 7.53 3.43 2.05
N ILE A 72 7.42 3.47 3.38
CA ILE A 72 6.15 3.27 4.11
C ILE A 72 5.84 4.53 4.90
N VAL A 73 4.62 5.06 4.78
CA VAL A 73 4.17 6.22 5.56
C VAL A 73 3.12 5.78 6.57
N GLU A 74 3.43 5.94 7.85
CA GLU A 74 2.56 5.57 8.97
C GLU A 74 2.53 6.69 10.03
N LYS A 75 1.35 7.04 10.52
CA LYS A 75 1.14 8.13 11.48
C LYS A 75 1.16 7.63 12.92
N ASP A 76 0.56 6.48 13.17
CA ASP A 76 0.43 5.89 14.49
C ASP A 76 1.78 5.38 14.99
N ASN A 77 2.14 5.77 16.23
CA ASN A 77 3.44 5.41 16.79
C ASN A 77 3.59 3.90 17.00
N GLN A 78 2.53 3.25 17.49
CA GLN A 78 2.59 1.82 17.77
C GLN A 78 2.73 1.01 16.48
N MET A 79 2.02 1.41 15.42
CA MET A 79 2.12 0.77 14.11
C MET A 79 3.48 1.03 13.45
N HIS A 80 3.98 2.27 13.51
CA HIS A 80 5.32 2.61 13.04
C HIS A 80 6.40 1.73 13.69
N ASP A 81 6.38 1.62 15.02
CA ASP A 81 7.37 0.83 15.76
C ASP A 81 7.20 -0.68 15.49
N PHE A 82 5.96 -1.13 15.34
CA PHE A 82 5.65 -2.50 14.94
C PHE A 82 6.21 -2.83 13.55
N ILE A 83 6.05 -1.94 12.57
CA ILE A 83 6.56 -2.15 11.21
C ILE A 83 8.08 -2.26 11.23
N LYS A 84 8.77 -1.33 11.92
CA LYS A 84 10.23 -1.36 12.02
C LYS A 84 10.73 -2.64 12.67
N LYS A 85 10.12 -3.06 13.79
CA LYS A 85 10.50 -4.30 14.47
C LYS A 85 10.27 -5.51 13.57
N THR A 86 9.10 -5.61 12.93
CA THR A 86 8.76 -6.74 12.07
C THR A 86 9.68 -6.83 10.85
N ALA A 87 10.03 -5.68 10.24
CA ALA A 87 10.99 -5.64 9.14
C ALA A 87 12.37 -6.16 9.58
N GLN A 88 12.84 -5.79 10.78
CA GLN A 88 14.07 -6.33 11.35
C GLN A 88 13.99 -7.84 11.62
N ASP A 89 12.90 -8.30 12.24
CA ASP A 89 12.67 -9.72 12.54
C ASP A 89 12.62 -10.59 11.27
N LEU A 90 12.16 -10.01 10.15
CA LEU A 90 12.12 -10.64 8.83
C LEU A 90 13.37 -10.34 7.98
N SER A 91 14.36 -9.64 8.52
CA SER A 91 15.59 -9.25 7.82
C SER A 91 15.36 -8.47 6.51
N PHE A 92 14.27 -7.70 6.43
CA PHE A 92 14.03 -6.77 5.33
C PHE A 92 14.86 -5.49 5.54
N THR A 93 15.82 -5.25 4.65
CA THR A 93 16.75 -4.11 4.70
C THR A 93 16.38 -2.98 3.74
N ASN A 94 15.40 -3.22 2.88
CA ASN A 94 14.90 -2.36 1.80
C ASN A 94 13.78 -1.39 2.25
N PHE A 95 13.56 -1.21 3.56
CA PHE A 95 12.41 -0.46 4.08
C PHE A 95 12.85 0.92 4.58
N LYS A 96 12.14 1.96 4.12
CA LYS A 96 12.18 3.31 4.69
C LYS A 96 10.84 3.62 5.34
N VAL A 97 10.75 3.46 6.66
CA VAL A 97 9.53 3.73 7.44
C VAL A 97 9.52 5.18 7.91
N MET A 98 8.57 5.96 7.41
CA MET A 98 8.39 7.39 7.69
C MET A 98 7.23 7.58 8.66
N LYS A 99 7.52 8.13 9.85
CA LYS A 99 6.48 8.52 10.80
C LYS A 99 5.86 9.87 10.42
N ALA A 100 4.77 9.86 9.67
CA ALA A 100 4.13 11.07 9.17
C ALA A 100 2.64 10.89 8.87
N ASP A 101 1.92 12.02 8.84
CA ASP A 101 0.60 12.07 8.22
C ASP A 101 0.73 11.98 6.70
N VAL A 102 -0.08 11.12 6.05
CA VAL A 102 0.01 10.84 4.62
C VAL A 102 -0.21 12.09 3.77
N PHE A 103 -1.18 12.93 4.10
CA PHE A 103 -1.43 14.14 3.31
C PHE A 103 -0.28 15.12 3.45
N ARG A 104 0.28 15.26 4.67
CA ARG A 104 1.49 16.07 4.86
C ARG A 104 2.68 15.53 4.08
N PHE A 105 2.87 14.21 4.06
CA PHE A 105 3.94 13.58 3.28
C PHE A 105 3.78 13.84 1.78
N ILE A 106 2.56 13.70 1.24
CA ILE A 106 2.25 13.97 -0.17
C ILE A 106 2.57 15.42 -0.54
N GLU A 107 2.32 16.38 0.35
CA GLU A 107 2.62 17.79 0.09
C GLU A 107 4.13 18.10 0.08
N THR A 108 4.96 17.34 0.80
CA THR A 108 6.38 17.65 0.99
C THR A 108 7.35 16.70 0.29
N THR A 109 6.88 15.54 -0.18
CA THR A 109 7.75 14.57 -0.84
C THR A 109 8.20 15.06 -2.20
N THR A 110 9.45 14.81 -2.54
CA THR A 110 10.02 15.00 -3.88
C THR A 110 10.27 13.68 -4.59
N GLY A 111 9.96 12.55 -3.94
CA GLY A 111 10.16 11.21 -4.49
C GLY A 111 9.12 10.87 -5.57
N GLN A 112 9.56 10.08 -6.55
CA GLN A 112 8.67 9.47 -7.54
C GLN A 112 8.74 7.94 -7.45
N TYR A 113 7.61 7.27 -7.65
CA TYR A 113 7.44 5.85 -7.40
C TYR A 113 6.84 5.13 -8.62
N ASP A 114 7.26 3.89 -8.84
CA ASP A 114 6.71 3.02 -9.89
C ASP A 114 5.39 2.40 -9.43
N PHE A 115 5.25 2.18 -8.12
CA PHE A 115 4.04 1.61 -7.52
C PHE A 115 3.69 2.33 -6.23
N ILE A 116 2.45 2.78 -6.10
CA ILE A 116 1.90 3.38 -4.89
C ILE A 116 0.71 2.55 -4.44
N PHE A 117 0.69 2.12 -3.18
CA PHE A 117 -0.50 1.55 -2.54
C PHE A 117 -1.05 2.53 -1.50
N ALA A 118 -2.36 2.61 -1.37
CA ALA A 118 -3.01 3.29 -0.26
C ALA A 118 -4.16 2.45 0.31
N GLY A 119 -4.04 2.09 1.59
CA GLY A 119 -5.06 1.39 2.36
C GLY A 119 -5.61 2.23 3.52
N PRO A 120 -6.29 3.36 3.25
CA PRO A 120 -6.72 4.27 4.31
C PRO A 120 -7.77 3.66 5.25
N PRO A 121 -7.87 4.15 6.50
CA PRO A 121 -8.91 3.72 7.43
C PRO A 121 -10.32 4.11 6.96
N TYR A 122 -11.34 3.33 7.34
CA TYR A 122 -12.73 3.52 6.89
C TYR A 122 -13.31 4.93 7.10
N ALA A 123 -12.85 5.65 8.13
CA ALA A 123 -13.37 6.96 8.50
C ALA A 123 -12.66 8.13 7.81
N LEU A 124 -11.75 7.88 6.86
CA LEU A 124 -11.00 8.94 6.19
C LEU A 124 -11.91 9.71 5.20
N ALA A 125 -12.44 10.84 5.65
CA ALA A 125 -13.32 11.70 4.85
C ALA A 125 -12.64 12.26 3.58
N THR A 126 -11.30 12.37 3.58
CA THR A 126 -10.51 12.92 2.49
C THR A 126 -9.96 11.86 1.54
N ILE A 127 -10.46 10.62 1.60
CA ILE A 127 -9.98 9.52 0.73
C ILE A 127 -10.00 9.87 -0.77
N ASP A 128 -11.03 10.60 -1.21
CA ASP A 128 -11.18 11.01 -2.61
C ASP A 128 -10.10 12.01 -3.09
N GLU A 129 -9.36 12.63 -2.16
CA GLU A 129 -8.27 13.54 -2.48
C GLU A 129 -6.95 12.82 -2.80
N LEU A 130 -6.80 11.55 -2.40
CA LEU A 130 -5.59 10.76 -2.64
C LEU A 130 -5.22 10.65 -4.13
N PRO A 131 -6.09 10.14 -5.03
CA PRO A 131 -5.76 10.05 -6.46
C PRO A 131 -5.47 11.42 -7.06
N LYS A 132 -6.23 12.45 -6.68
CA LYS A 132 -6.05 13.82 -7.20
C LYS A 132 -4.67 14.35 -6.85
N LYS A 133 -4.27 14.26 -5.58
CA LYS A 133 -2.99 14.79 -5.11
C LYS A 133 -1.79 14.01 -5.62
N ILE A 134 -1.88 12.68 -5.73
CA ILE A 134 -0.80 11.85 -6.30
C ILE A 134 -0.49 12.29 -7.73
N ILE A 135 -1.53 12.55 -8.53
CA ILE A 135 -1.39 13.02 -9.92
C ILE A 135 -0.88 14.47 -9.95
N GLU A 136 -1.51 15.38 -9.19
CA GLU A 136 -1.15 16.81 -9.13
C GLU A 136 0.32 17.01 -8.74
N LYS A 137 0.78 16.28 -7.73
CA LYS A 137 2.16 16.36 -7.20
C LYS A 137 3.15 15.51 -8.01
N LYS A 138 2.71 14.81 -9.05
CA LYS A 138 3.56 13.95 -9.91
C LYS A 138 4.40 12.94 -9.13
N ILE A 139 3.80 12.37 -8.08
CA ILE A 139 4.46 11.38 -7.19
C ILE A 139 4.57 10.02 -7.90
N LEU A 140 3.65 9.74 -8.81
CA LEU A 140 3.71 8.53 -9.65
C LEU A 140 4.59 8.79 -10.87
N LYS A 141 5.48 7.86 -11.20
CA LYS A 141 6.28 7.92 -12.44
C LYS A 141 5.39 7.65 -13.67
N PRO A 142 5.79 8.09 -14.88
CA PRO A 142 5.12 7.67 -16.12
C PRO A 142 5.06 6.14 -16.23
N GLY A 143 3.88 5.59 -16.54
CA GLY A 143 3.63 4.13 -16.55
C GLY A 143 3.46 3.51 -15.16
N GLY A 144 3.66 4.28 -14.08
CA GLY A 144 3.52 3.81 -12.71
C GLY A 144 2.06 3.53 -12.33
N TRP A 145 1.88 2.66 -11.34
CA TRP A 145 0.57 2.23 -10.87
C TRP A 145 0.26 2.79 -9.49
N PHE A 146 -0.91 3.40 -9.34
CA PHE A 146 -1.49 3.71 -8.03
C PHE A 146 -2.68 2.80 -7.75
N VAL A 147 -2.65 2.11 -6.61
CA VAL A 147 -3.72 1.25 -6.13
C VAL A 147 -4.33 1.83 -4.87
N LEU A 148 -5.63 2.14 -4.93
CA LEU A 148 -6.41 2.61 -3.79
C LEU A 148 -7.36 1.51 -3.31
N GLU A 149 -7.17 1.06 -2.07
CA GLU A 149 -8.11 0.16 -1.40
C GLU A 149 -9.27 0.97 -0.78
N HIS A 150 -10.51 0.59 -1.10
CA HIS A 150 -11.72 1.25 -0.59
C HIS A 150 -12.91 0.29 -0.45
N THR A 151 -14.08 0.84 -0.18
CA THR A 151 -15.36 0.11 -0.06
C THR A 151 -16.31 0.46 -1.21
N PRO A 152 -17.42 -0.28 -1.41
CA PRO A 152 -18.46 0.08 -2.38
C PRO A 152 -19.10 1.46 -2.19
N ARG A 153 -18.82 2.18 -1.08
CA ARG A 153 -19.30 3.55 -0.86
C ARG A 153 -18.57 4.60 -1.71
N ASN A 154 -17.39 4.27 -2.24
CA ASN A 154 -16.60 5.16 -3.08
C ASN A 154 -16.61 4.67 -4.54
N ASN A 155 -16.55 5.60 -5.50
CA ASN A 155 -16.53 5.30 -6.93
C ASN A 155 -15.57 6.23 -7.67
N TYR A 156 -14.52 5.65 -8.26
CA TYR A 156 -13.45 6.38 -8.94
C TYR A 156 -13.47 6.24 -10.47
N LYS A 157 -14.49 5.60 -11.06
CA LYS A 157 -14.53 5.32 -12.51
C LYS A 157 -14.44 6.56 -13.41
N LYS A 158 -14.77 7.74 -12.87
CA LYS A 158 -14.74 9.02 -13.57
C LYS A 158 -13.51 9.87 -13.21
N PHE A 159 -12.61 9.37 -12.36
CA PHE A 159 -11.41 10.09 -11.97
C PHE A 159 -10.36 10.00 -13.08
N SER A 160 -9.52 11.03 -13.16
CA SER A 160 -8.37 11.03 -14.08
C SER A 160 -7.46 9.84 -13.81
N GLN A 161 -6.89 9.28 -14.87
CA GLN A 161 -6.00 8.10 -14.85
C GLN A 161 -6.61 6.81 -14.29
N TYR A 162 -7.91 6.76 -13.98
CA TYR A 162 -8.57 5.52 -13.62
C TYR A 162 -8.47 4.51 -14.77
N LYS A 163 -8.02 3.29 -14.48
CA LYS A 163 -7.92 2.21 -15.46
C LYS A 163 -8.95 1.10 -15.24
N THR A 164 -9.03 0.58 -14.02
CA THR A 164 -9.88 -0.57 -13.69
C THR A 164 -10.03 -0.68 -12.18
N GLU A 165 -10.99 -1.51 -11.73
CA GLU A 165 -11.08 -1.94 -10.35
C GLU A 165 -11.18 -3.46 -10.22
N ARG A 166 -10.96 -3.96 -9.01
CA ARG A 166 -11.22 -5.36 -8.64
C ARG A 166 -11.97 -5.40 -7.33
N ASN A 167 -13.02 -6.20 -7.30
CA ASN A 167 -13.91 -6.31 -6.16
C ASN A 167 -13.79 -7.70 -5.53
N TYR A 168 -13.50 -7.72 -4.23
CA TYR A 168 -13.41 -8.90 -3.37
C TYR A 168 -14.41 -8.78 -2.21
N GLY A 169 -15.67 -8.50 -2.55
CA GLY A 169 -16.78 -8.34 -1.60
C GLY A 169 -16.90 -6.90 -1.10
N THR A 170 -16.46 -6.64 0.13
CA THR A 170 -16.44 -5.28 0.70
C THR A 170 -15.14 -4.54 0.39
N THR A 171 -14.11 -5.23 -0.11
CA THR A 171 -12.82 -4.66 -0.51
C THR A 171 -12.74 -4.48 -2.02
N ILE A 172 -12.56 -3.22 -2.42
CA ILE A 172 -12.34 -2.85 -3.82
C ILE A 172 -10.95 -2.23 -3.93
N PHE A 173 -10.18 -2.65 -4.92
CA PHE A 173 -8.95 -1.98 -5.32
C PHE A 173 -9.20 -1.25 -6.64
N SER A 174 -9.19 0.08 -6.61
CA SER A 174 -9.16 0.90 -7.82
C SER A 174 -7.72 1.13 -8.26
N ILE A 175 -7.47 0.93 -9.54
CA ILE A 175 -6.14 1.01 -10.15
C ILE A 175 -6.11 2.21 -11.09
N PHE A 176 -5.11 3.07 -10.90
CA PHE A 176 -4.82 4.24 -11.72
C PHE A 176 -3.43 4.07 -12.34
N ILE A 177 -3.26 4.47 -13.60
CA ILE A 177 -1.98 4.33 -14.34
C ILE A 177 -1.66 5.67 -15.00
N MET A 178 -0.45 6.18 -14.81
CA MET A 178 0.01 7.46 -15.38
C MET A 178 0.59 7.32 -16.79
#